data_AF-A0A953L8G1-F1
#
_entry.id   AF-A0A953L8G1-F1
#
_cell.length_a   1.000
_cell.length_b   1.000
_cell.length_c   1.000
_cell.angle_alpha   90.00
_cell.angle_beta   90.00
_cell.angle_gamma   90.00
#
_symmetry.space_group_name_H-M   'P 1'
#
loop_
_entity.id
_entity.type
_entity.pdbx_description
1 polymer ?
#
loop_
_entity_poly.entity_id
_entity_poly.type
_entity_poly.pdbx_seq_one_letter_code
_entity_poly.pdbx_strand_id
1 'polypeptide(L)'
;MGYKKNAFLEELRKEITAEDRIFTTNYYDLVIRINELLDRKEWTQKDFAEKLGKRPSEISKWLNGGHNLTLKSIAKMEAVLGEKLIVVPQHKNSMNTVLKTAVES
;
A
#
# COMPACT_ATOMS: atom_id res chain seq x y z
N MET A 1 -0.81 -33.17 0.68
CA MET A 1 0.03 -33.27 -0.54
C MET A 1 1.22 -32.37 -0.34
N GLY A 2 2.39 -32.92 0.00
CA GLY A 2 3.57 -32.12 0.33
C GLY A 2 4.26 -31.60 -0.92
N TYR A 3 4.35 -30.28 -1.09
CA TYR A 3 5.13 -29.68 -2.16
C TYR A 3 6.60 -30.10 -1.99
N LYS A 4 7.18 -30.80 -2.97
CA LYS A 4 8.61 -31.12 -3.00
C LYS A 4 9.40 -29.80 -2.87
N LYS A 5 10.30 -29.72 -1.89
CA LYS A 5 11.29 -28.63 -1.79
C LYS A 5 12.04 -28.54 -3.11
N ASN A 6 11.82 -27.46 -3.86
CA ASN A 6 12.50 -27.20 -5.11
C ASN A 6 13.81 -26.45 -4.80
N ALA A 7 14.95 -27.08 -5.08
CA ALA A 7 16.27 -26.52 -4.80
C ALA A 7 16.47 -25.13 -5.44
N PHE A 8 15.87 -24.91 -6.61
CA PHE A 8 15.85 -23.61 -7.29
C PHE A 8 15.13 -22.52 -6.48
N LEU A 9 13.98 -22.85 -5.87
CA LEU A 9 13.26 -21.89 -5.02
C LEU A 9 14.02 -21.58 -3.73
N GLU A 10 14.76 -22.54 -3.19
CA GLU A 10 15.62 -22.34 -2.02
C GLU A 10 16.85 -21.49 -2.35
N GLU A 11 17.38 -21.60 -3.56
CA GLU A 11 18.47 -20.75 -4.05
C GLU A 11 18.00 -19.31 -4.25
N LEU A 12 16.86 -19.10 -4.92
CA LEU A 12 16.23 -17.78 -5.05
C LEU A 12 15.93 -17.13 -3.69
N ARG A 13 15.49 -17.91 -2.70
CA ARG A 13 15.22 -17.41 -1.34
C ARG A 13 16.44 -16.83 -0.65
N LYS A 14 17.66 -17.30 -0.99
CA LYS A 14 18.90 -16.77 -0.42
C LYS A 14 19.25 -15.38 -0.96
N GLU A 15 18.76 -15.05 -2.15
CA GLU A 15 19.00 -13.77 -2.81
C GLU A 15 17.95 -12.71 -2.43
N ILE A 16 16.74 -13.13 -2.02
CA ILE A 16 15.69 -12.21 -1.60
C ILE A 16 16.05 -11.59 -0.24
N THR A 17 16.28 -10.28 -0.25
CA THR A 17 16.63 -9.52 0.95
C THR A 17 15.40 -9.31 1.85
N ALA A 18 15.62 -8.89 3.09
CA ALA A 18 14.52 -8.47 3.96
C ALA A 18 13.78 -7.24 3.39
N GLU A 19 14.52 -6.35 2.73
CA GLU A 19 13.97 -5.16 2.05
C GLU A 19 13.02 -5.57 0.93
N ASP A 20 13.41 -6.51 0.06
CA ASP A 20 12.56 -6.98 -1.05
C ASP A 20 11.24 -7.54 -0.54
N ARG A 21 11.28 -8.29 0.57
CA ARG A 21 10.07 -8.85 1.19
C ARG A 21 9.17 -7.74 1.72
N ILE A 22 9.73 -6.80 2.48
CA ILE A 22 8.97 -5.67 3.05
C ILE A 22 8.36 -4.82 1.94
N PHE A 23 9.14 -4.48 0.91
CA PHE A 23 8.68 -3.72 -0.24
C PHE A 23 7.54 -4.45 -0.94
N THR A 24 7.75 -5.72 -1.29
CA THR A 24 6.77 -6.52 -2.02
C THR A 24 5.46 -6.65 -1.24
N THR A 25 5.53 -6.97 0.05
CA THR A 25 4.33 -7.04 0.91
C THR A 25 3.60 -5.72 0.95
N ASN A 26 4.28 -4.63 1.33
CA ASN A 26 3.64 -3.31 1.45
C ASN A 26 3.06 -2.83 0.12
N TYR A 27 3.73 -3.10 -0.99
CA TYR A 27 3.28 -2.70 -2.32
C TYR A 27 2.02 -3.47 -2.73
N TYR A 28 2.00 -4.80 -2.55
CA TYR A 28 0.81 -5.58 -2.88
C TYR A 28 -0.38 -5.22 -2.00
N ASP A 29 -0.18 -5.05 -0.69
CA ASP A 29 -1.24 -4.62 0.23
C ASP A 29 -1.83 -3.27 -0.20
N LEU A 30 -0.98 -2.33 -0.61
CA LEU A 30 -1.40 -1.03 -1.15
C LEU A 30 -2.20 -1.18 -2.45
N VAL A 31 -1.77 -2.03 -3.38
CA VAL A 31 -2.49 -2.27 -4.65
C VAL A 31 -3.85 -2.93 -4.40
N ILE A 32 -3.92 -3.93 -3.52
CA ILE A 32 -5.18 -4.57 -3.12
C ILE A 32 -6.12 -3.52 -2.55
N ARG A 33 -5.63 -2.71 -1.60
CA ARG A 33 -6.41 -1.64 -0.98
C ARG A 33 -6.94 -0.63 -2.00
N ILE A 34 -6.13 -0.24 -2.99
CA ILE A 34 -6.58 0.65 -4.05
C ILE A 34 -7.72 -0.01 -4.83
N ASN A 35 -7.57 -1.26 -5.27
CA ASN A 35 -8.61 -1.95 -6.04
C ASN A 35 -9.92 -2.12 -5.24
N GLU A 36 -9.85 -2.47 -3.96
CA GLU A 36 -11.03 -2.51 -3.07
C GLU A 36 -11.79 -1.18 -3.05
N LEU A 37 -11.07 -0.06 -3.00
CA LEU A 37 -11.66 1.28 -2.99
C LEU A 37 -12.26 1.66 -4.34
N LEU A 38 -11.66 1.20 -5.44
CA LEU A 38 -12.21 1.38 -6.78
C LEU A 38 -13.50 0.58 -6.93
N ASP A 39 -13.50 -0.69 -6.53
CA ASP A 39 -14.67 -1.57 -6.58
C ASP A 39 -15.83 -1.00 -5.76
N ARG A 40 -15.57 -0.53 -4.53
CA ARG A 40 -16.57 0.11 -3.67
C ARG A 40 -17.17 1.40 -4.25
N LYS A 41 -16.46 2.07 -5.16
CA LYS A 41 -16.91 3.28 -5.84
C LYS A 41 -17.46 3.01 -7.23
N GLU A 42 -17.44 1.75 -7.68
CA GLU A 42 -17.76 1.34 -9.06
C GLU A 42 -16.88 2.08 -10.09
N TRP A 43 -15.62 2.33 -9.74
CA TRP A 43 -14.67 3.02 -10.63
C TRP A 43 -13.79 2.03 -11.37
N THR A 44 -13.63 2.26 -12.66
CA THR A 44 -12.59 1.60 -13.44
C THR A 44 -11.23 2.27 -13.20
N GLN A 45 -10.13 1.61 -13.57
CA GLN A 45 -8.81 2.25 -13.57
C GLN A 45 -8.76 3.49 -14.49
N LYS A 46 -9.60 3.54 -15.53
CA LYS A 46 -9.72 4.69 -16.41
C LYS A 46 -10.36 5.86 -15.66
N ASP A 47 -11.46 5.64 -14.95
CA ASP A 47 -12.12 6.66 -14.14
C ASP A 47 -11.17 7.20 -13.06
N PHE A 48 -10.44 6.30 -12.42
CA PHE A 48 -9.44 6.68 -11.43
C PHE A 48 -8.32 7.54 -12.02
N ALA A 49 -7.83 7.19 -13.22
CA ALA A 49 -6.85 7.98 -13.94
C ALA A 49 -7.37 9.40 -14.25
N GLU A 50 -8.61 9.50 -14.72
CA GLU A 50 -9.27 10.78 -15.00
C GLU A 50 -9.39 11.65 -13.74
N LYS A 51 -9.84 11.06 -12.61
CA LYS A 51 -9.92 11.77 -11.32
C LYS A 51 -8.56 12.24 -10.80
N LEU A 52 -7.49 11.51 -11.09
CA LEU A 52 -6.13 11.89 -10.74
C LEU A 52 -5.49 12.91 -11.72
N GLY A 53 -6.13 13.20 -12.85
CA GLY A 53 -5.53 13.98 -13.94
C GLY A 53 -4.30 13.27 -14.53
N LYS A 54 -4.37 11.94 -14.67
CA LYS A 54 -3.28 11.07 -15.10
C LYS A 54 -3.67 10.22 -16.29
N ARG A 55 -2.67 9.69 -17.00
CA ARG A 55 -2.90 8.75 -18.10
C ARG A 55 -3.22 7.35 -17.55
N PRO A 56 -4.16 6.59 -18.15
CA PRO A 56 -4.42 5.21 -17.75
C PRO A 56 -3.18 4.31 -17.72
N SER A 57 -2.22 4.55 -18.63
CA SER A 57 -0.95 3.82 -18.65
C SER A 57 -0.05 4.10 -17.45
N GLU A 58 -0.14 5.28 -16.83
CA GLU A 58 0.57 5.57 -15.57
C GLU A 58 -0.06 4.78 -14.42
N ILE A 59 -1.39 4.73 -14.34
CA ILE A 59 -2.11 3.97 -13.31
C ILE A 59 -1.85 2.47 -13.46
N SER A 60 -1.91 1.94 -14.68
CA SER A 60 -1.60 0.53 -14.94
C SER A 60 -0.19 0.16 -14.48
N LYS A 61 0.81 1.01 -14.74
CA LYS A 61 2.19 0.80 -14.25
C LYS A 61 2.30 0.82 -12.72
N TRP A 62 1.49 1.64 -12.06
CA TRP A 62 1.44 1.72 -10.60
C TRP A 62 0.71 0.57 -9.93
N LEU A 63 -0.24 -0.09 -10.61
CA LEU A 63 -1.00 -1.19 -10.02
C LEU A 63 -0.43 -2.57 -10.39
N ASN A 64 0.37 -2.64 -11.44
CA ASN A 64 0.97 -3.89 -11.91
C ASN A 64 2.43 -4.12 -11.43
N GLY A 65 2.96 -3.32 -10.49
CA GLY A 65 4.34 -3.49 -10.02
C GLY A 65 5.41 -2.88 -10.93
N GLY A 66 5.02 -2.24 -12.04
CA GLY A 66 5.97 -1.73 -13.02
C GLY A 66 6.72 -0.47 -12.55
N HIS A 67 6.17 0.26 -11.59
CA HIS A 67 6.71 1.54 -11.12
C HIS A 67 6.52 1.71 -9.60
N ASN A 68 7.56 2.20 -8.94
CA ASN A 68 7.50 2.57 -7.52
C ASN A 68 6.57 3.77 -7.29
N LEU A 69 5.84 3.75 -6.18
CA LEU A 69 4.94 4.81 -5.75
C LEU A 69 5.65 5.74 -4.77
N THR A 70 5.58 7.05 -5.04
CA THR A 70 6.06 8.05 -4.08
C THR A 70 4.98 8.32 -3.03
N LEU A 71 5.38 8.76 -1.84
CA LEU A 71 4.44 9.23 -0.81
C LEU A 71 3.51 10.34 -1.34
N LYS A 72 4.02 11.21 -2.22
CA LYS A 72 3.20 12.26 -2.87
C LYS A 72 2.17 11.67 -3.82
N SER A 73 2.49 10.59 -4.54
CA SER A 73 1.53 9.86 -5.38
C SER A 73 0.43 9.24 -4.51
N ILE A 74 0.80 8.56 -3.43
CA ILE A 74 -0.14 7.94 -2.49
C ILE A 74 -1.05 9.01 -1.87
N ALA A 75 -0.50 10.15 -1.41
CA ALA A 75 -1.30 11.23 -0.84
C ALA A 75 -2.33 11.80 -1.84
N LYS A 76 -1.98 11.90 -3.13
CA LYS A 76 -2.94 12.30 -4.18
C LYS A 76 -4.04 11.26 -4.37
N MET A 77 -3.70 9.97 -4.33
CA MET A 77 -4.69 8.90 -4.38
C MET A 77 -5.62 8.94 -3.19
N GLU A 78 -5.10 9.10 -1.96
CA GLU A 78 -5.92 9.26 -0.75
C GLU A 78 -6.90 10.43 -0.87
N ALA A 79 -6.44 11.58 -1.39
CA ALA A 79 -7.28 12.76 -1.58
C ALA A 79 -8.43 12.51 -2.59
N VAL A 80 -8.17 11.76 -3.67
CA VAL A 80 -9.17 11.41 -4.68
C VAL A 80 -10.13 10.31 -4.19
N LEU A 81 -9.60 9.31 -3.50
CA LEU A 81 -10.38 8.18 -2.99
C LEU A 81 -11.18 8.56 -1.74
N GLY A 82 -10.75 9.58 -1.00
CA GLY A 82 -11.37 10.01 0.25
C GLY A 82 -11.12 9.05 1.42
N GLU A 83 -10.18 8.12 1.27
CA GLU A 83 -9.85 7.11 2.28
C GLU A 83 -8.34 6.91 2.39
N LYS A 84 -7.90 6.45 3.57
CA LYS A 84 -6.48 6.16 3.81
C LYS A 84 -6.03 4.90 3.08
N LEU A 85 -4.83 4.99 2.52
CA LEU A 85 -4.12 3.91 1.84
C LEU A 85 -2.95 3.38 2.67
N ILE A 86 -2.31 4.24 3.48
CA ILE A 86 -1.20 3.84 4.36
C ILE A 86 -1.48 4.33 5.79
N VAL A 87 -1.19 3.46 6.76
CA VAL A 87 -1.21 3.79 8.19
C VAL A 87 0.22 3.78 8.71
N VAL A 88 0.65 4.90 9.28
CA VAL A 88 1.98 5.03 9.90
C VAL A 88 1.83 4.74 11.40
N PRO A 89 2.68 3.88 12.00
CA PRO A 89 2.69 3.66 13.44
C PRO A 89 2.79 4.99 14.19
N GLN A 90 1.92 5.19 15.18
CA GLN A 90 1.93 6.41 15.99
C GLN A 90 3.25 6.48 16.77
N HIS A 91 3.87 7.66 16.75
CA HIS A 91 4.94 7.94 17.69
C HIS A 91 4.34 7.91 19.10
N LYS A 92 4.99 7.22 20.05
CA LYS A 92 4.61 7.31 21.46
C LYS A 92 4.95 8.70 21.95
N ASN A 93 4.06 9.67 21.72
CA ASN A 93 4.15 10.96 22.35
C ASN A 93 3.86 10.77 23.84
N SER A 94 4.88 10.97 24.68
CA SER A 94 4.76 10.97 26.15
C SER A 94 3.75 12.01 26.68
N MET A 95 3.19 12.86 25.83
CA MET A 95 2.18 13.87 26.16
C MET A 95 0.74 13.33 26.22
N ASN A 96 0.40 12.24 25.52
CA ASN A 96 -0.98 11.73 25.51
C ASN A 96 -1.34 10.88 26.73
N THR A 97 -0.34 10.42 27.51
CA THR A 97 -0.60 9.69 28.76
C THR A 97 -1.15 10.62 29.85
N VAL A 98 -0.74 11.90 29.87
CA VAL A 98 -1.17 12.85 30.91
C VAL A 98 -2.62 13.30 30.70
N LEU A 99 -3.02 13.54 29.44
CA LEU A 99 -4.37 14.01 29.13
C LEU A 99 -5.45 12.93 29.30
N LYS A 100 -5.12 11.65 29.05
CA LYS A 100 -6.07 10.55 29.30
C LYS A 100 -6.36 10.35 30.78
N THR A 101 -5.32 10.39 31.62
CA THR A 101 -5.49 10.26 33.08
C THR A 101 -6.34 11.40 33.65
N ALA A 102 -6.18 12.63 33.17
CA ALA A 102 -6.90 13.79 33.70
C ALA A 102 -8.40 13.85 33.32
N VAL A 103 -8.81 13.18 32.24
CA VAL A 103 -10.23 13.15 31.80
C VAL A 103 -10.97 11.94 32.39
N GLU A 104 -10.23 10.90 32.80
CA GLU A 104 -10.76 9.71 33.48
C GLU A 104 -10.65 9.80 35.02
N SER A 105 -10.34 10.98 35.57
CA SER A 105 -10.29 11.28 37.03
C SER A 105 -11.50 12.07 37.51
#